data_AF-A0A2H3KJ10-F1
#
_entry.id   AF-A0A2H3KJ10-F1
#
_cell.length_a   1.000
_cell.length_b   1.000
_cell.length_c   1.000
_cell.angle_alpha   90.00
_cell.angle_beta   90.00
_cell.angle_gamma   90.00
#
_symmetry.space_group_name_H-M   'P 1'
#
loop_
_entity.id
_entity.type
_entity.pdbx_description
1 polymer ?
#
loop_
_entity_poly.entity_id
_entity_poly.type
_entity_poly.pdbx_seq_one_letter_code
_entity_poly.pdbx_strand_id
1 'polypeptide(L)'
;MIWVQHSDEELLYGSPGWQWVPELVPASGDALIHKHFNSSFEATDLEAHLAACGATHIVLAGAATNWCIRATAYGALDRGYDRKPCQVFPSDMRVVDLMPENPGISREIPPE
;
A
#
# COMPACT_ATOMS: atom_id res chain seq x y z
N MET A 1 -0.11 9.07 8.04
CA MET A 1 -0.52 8.04 7.05
C MET A 1 0.73 7.58 6.33
N ILE A 2 0.79 6.34 5.84
CA ILE A 2 1.85 5.89 4.93
C ILE A 2 1.21 5.66 3.56
N TRP A 3 1.74 6.30 2.53
CA TRP A 3 1.33 6.14 1.14
C TRP A 3 2.36 5.29 0.42
N VAL A 4 1.90 4.32 -0.35
CA VAL A 4 2.77 3.42 -1.10
C VAL A 4 2.39 3.44 -2.58
N GLN A 5 3.37 3.73 -3.45
CA GLN A 5 3.19 3.80 -4.90
C GLN A 5 4.05 2.75 -5.58
N HIS A 6 3.44 1.98 -6.47
CA HIS A 6 4.15 0.94 -7.21
C HIS A 6 4.70 1.46 -8.54
N SER A 7 5.87 0.98 -8.96
CA SER A 7 6.37 1.13 -10.32
C SER A 7 7.14 -0.10 -10.76
N ASP A 8 7.01 -0.47 -12.02
CA ASP A 8 7.74 -1.56 -12.67
C ASP A 8 7.91 -1.27 -14.17
N GLU A 9 8.21 -2.29 -14.97
CA GLU A 9 8.39 -2.17 -16.42
C GLU A 9 7.08 -1.84 -17.17
N GLU A 10 5.92 -2.20 -16.62
CA GLU A 10 4.60 -1.92 -17.20
C GLU A 10 4.04 -0.56 -16.72
N LEU A 11 4.38 -0.17 -15.50
CA LEU A 11 3.94 1.05 -14.83
C LEU A 11 5.13 1.93 -14.47
N LEU A 12 5.69 2.56 -15.50
CA LEU A 12 6.93 3.33 -15.41
C LEU A 12 6.81 4.51 -14.46
N TYR A 13 7.81 4.63 -13.57
CA TYR A 13 7.93 5.75 -12.63
C TYR A 13 7.87 7.10 -13.34
N GLY A 14 7.05 8.01 -12.81
CA GLY A 14 6.89 9.37 -13.36
C GLY A 14 6.04 9.46 -14.64
N SER A 15 5.63 8.35 -15.23
CA SER A 15 4.72 8.37 -16.38
C SER A 15 3.34 8.94 -16.02
N PRO A 16 2.56 9.45 -16.99
CA PRO A 16 1.22 9.97 -16.71
C PRO A 16 0.29 8.97 -16.02
N GLY A 17 0.30 7.69 -16.45
CA GLY A 17 -0.50 6.62 -15.83
C GLY A 17 0.03 6.15 -14.47
N TRP A 18 1.23 6.59 -14.09
CA TRP A 18 1.80 6.33 -12.77
C TRP A 18 1.41 7.39 -11.73
N GLN A 19 0.91 8.56 -12.15
CA GLN A 19 0.55 9.62 -11.21
C GLN A 19 -0.68 9.25 -10.38
N TRP A 20 -0.78 9.84 -9.19
CA TRP A 20 -2.01 9.77 -8.39
C TRP A 20 -3.16 10.47 -9.09
N VAL A 21 -4.38 9.97 -8.88
CA VAL A 21 -5.58 10.73 -9.24
C VAL A 21 -5.65 12.01 -8.39
N PRO A 22 -6.16 13.14 -8.91
CA PRO A 22 -6.15 14.43 -8.22
C PRO A 22 -6.84 14.43 -6.84
N GLU A 23 -7.75 13.48 -6.60
CA GLU A 23 -8.47 13.31 -5.33
C GLU A 23 -7.61 12.69 -4.23
N LEU A 24 -6.49 12.06 -4.58
CA LEU A 24 -5.58 11.39 -3.65
C LEU A 24 -4.32 12.24 -3.44
N VAL A 25 -4.40 13.12 -2.45
CA VAL A 25 -3.30 14.03 -2.11
C VAL A 25 -2.78 13.70 -0.71
N PRO A 26 -1.55 13.17 -0.59
CA PRO A 26 -0.89 12.98 0.70
C PRO A 26 -0.80 14.31 1.48
N ALA A 27 -1.06 14.25 2.78
CA ALA A 27 -0.92 15.43 3.63
C ALA A 27 0.55 15.72 3.95
N SER A 28 0.84 16.96 4.34
CA SER A 28 2.18 17.32 4.84
C SER A 28 2.53 16.48 6.07
N GLY A 29 3.66 15.76 6.02
CA GLY A 29 4.12 14.87 7.08
C GLY A 29 3.71 13.40 6.93
N ASP A 30 2.90 13.05 5.92
CA ASP A 30 2.69 11.66 5.55
C ASP A 30 3.95 11.05 4.92
N ALA A 31 4.21 9.78 5.22
CA ALA A 31 5.32 9.06 4.60
C ALA A 31 4.93 8.60 3.19
N LEU A 32 5.84 8.74 2.23
CA LEU A 32 5.68 8.22 0.87
C LEU A 32 6.74 7.15 0.61
N ILE A 33 6.30 5.96 0.22
CA ILE A 33 7.15 4.81 -0.08
C ILE A 33 6.92 4.42 -1.53
N HIS A 34 8.00 4.20 -2.26
CA HIS A 34 7.92 3.62 -3.60
C HIS A 34 8.33 2.15 -3.55
N LYS A 35 7.62 1.30 -4.30
CA LYS A 35 7.87 -0.14 -4.33
C LYS A 35 7.94 -0.70 -5.74
N HIS A 36 8.68 -1.77 -5.89
CA HIS A 36 8.84 -2.52 -7.14
C HIS A 36 8.26 -3.95 -7.08
N PHE A 37 7.77 -4.37 -5.91
CA PHE A 37 7.19 -5.68 -5.70
C PHE A 37 5.73 -5.58 -5.22
N ASN A 38 5.01 -6.70 -5.25
CA ASN A 38 3.62 -6.75 -4.80
C ASN A 38 3.50 -6.44 -3.31
N SER A 39 4.32 -7.08 -2.47
CA SER A 39 4.36 -6.79 -1.05
C SER A 39 5.06 -5.46 -0.81
N SER A 40 4.38 -4.55 -0.09
CA SER A 40 4.97 -3.28 0.32
C SER A 40 6.10 -3.43 1.33
N PHE A 41 6.32 -4.61 1.91
CA PHE A 41 7.47 -4.89 2.78
C PHE A 41 8.74 -5.30 2.02
N GLU A 42 8.61 -5.68 0.75
CA GLU A 42 9.72 -6.24 0.00
C GLU A 42 10.58 -5.12 -0.58
N ALA A 43 11.85 -5.08 -0.17
CA ALA A 43 12.82 -4.07 -0.61
C ALA A 43 12.35 -2.61 -0.42
N THR A 44 11.66 -2.33 0.70
CA THR A 44 11.25 -0.96 1.08
C THR A 44 11.53 -0.69 2.56
N ASP A 45 11.37 0.57 2.98
CA ASP A 45 11.50 1.00 4.36
C ASP A 45 10.18 0.93 5.17
N LEU A 46 9.14 0.25 4.65
CA LEU A 46 7.82 0.20 5.31
C LEU A 46 7.91 -0.33 6.74
N GLU A 47 8.68 -1.39 6.97
CA GLU A 47 8.84 -1.98 8.29
C GLU A 47 9.52 -1.01 9.28
N ALA A 48 10.51 -0.25 8.81
CA ALA A 48 11.19 0.76 9.62
C ALA A 48 10.23 1.91 10.00
N HIS A 49 9.39 2.37 9.07
CA HIS A 49 8.37 3.38 9.34
C HIS A 49 7.33 2.88 10.36
N LEU A 50 6.85 1.65 10.20
CA LEU A 50 5.90 1.04 11.14
C LEU A 50 6.52 0.88 12.54
N ALA A 51 7.77 0.43 12.61
CA ALA A 51 8.50 0.26 13.88
C ALA A 51 8.76 1.60 14.58
N ALA A 52 9.17 2.64 13.84
CA ALA A 52 9.39 3.98 14.38
C ALA A 52 8.13 4.60 15.01
N CYS A 53 6.96 4.24 14.49
CA CYS A 53 5.67 4.65 15.03
C CYS A 53 5.14 3.72 16.14
N GLY A 54 5.84 2.62 16.45
CA GLY A 54 5.37 1.61 17.39
C GLY A 54 4.08 0.92 16.94
N ALA A 55 3.84 0.83 15.63
CA ALA A 55 2.62 0.28 15.08
C ALA A 55 2.54 -1.24 15.34
N THR A 56 1.41 -1.70 15.86
CA THR A 56 1.10 -3.13 16.06
C THR A 56 -0.11 -3.59 15.25
N HIS A 57 -0.86 -2.64 14.70
CA HIS A 57 -1.99 -2.84 13.82
C HIS A 57 -1.83 -1.92 12.61
N ILE A 58 -2.22 -2.45 11.45
CA ILE A 58 -2.25 -1.67 10.21
C ILE A 58 -3.62 -1.78 9.56
N VAL A 59 -4.10 -0.68 9.02
CA VAL A 59 -5.27 -0.66 8.13
C VAL A 59 -4.77 -0.48 6.72
N LEU A 60 -5.12 -1.42 5.84
CA LEU A 60 -4.76 -1.39 4.42
C LEU A 60 -5.92 -0.86 3.58
N ALA A 61 -5.63 0.07 2.68
CA ALA A 61 -6.57 0.54 1.67
C ALA A 61 -5.84 0.74 0.34
N GLY A 62 -6.48 0.42 -0.78
CA GLY A 62 -5.97 0.71 -2.11
C GLY A 62 -6.18 -0.44 -3.10
N ALA A 63 -5.28 -0.58 -4.07
CA ALA A 63 -5.47 -1.42 -5.24
C ALA A 63 -4.15 -1.99 -5.79
N ALA A 64 -4.15 -3.12 -6.48
CA ALA A 64 -5.29 -4.04 -6.65
C ALA A 64 -5.44 -5.01 -5.46
N THR A 65 -6.68 -5.28 -5.05
CA THR A 65 -7.01 -6.11 -3.87
C THR A 65 -6.35 -7.49 -3.91
N ASN A 66 -6.45 -8.17 -5.05
CA ASN A 66 -5.92 -9.53 -5.27
C ASN A 66 -4.40 -9.59 -5.49
N TRP A 67 -3.73 -8.45 -5.60
CA TRP A 67 -2.28 -8.35 -5.81
C TRP A 67 -1.61 -7.68 -4.61
N CYS A 68 -1.36 -6.38 -4.69
CA CYS A 68 -0.54 -5.65 -3.74
C CYS A 68 -1.14 -5.67 -2.34
N ILE A 69 -2.44 -5.38 -2.22
CA ILE A 69 -3.12 -5.38 -0.92
C ILE A 69 -3.03 -6.76 -0.25
N ARG A 70 -3.35 -7.84 -0.99
CA ARG A 70 -3.26 -9.20 -0.47
C ARG A 70 -1.83 -9.60 -0.08
N ALA A 71 -0.84 -9.28 -0.92
CA ALA A 71 0.56 -9.59 -0.65
C ALA A 71 1.06 -8.85 0.59
N THR A 72 0.76 -7.55 0.72
CA THR A 72 1.09 -6.73 1.88
C THR A 72 0.37 -7.22 3.13
N ALA A 73 -0.91 -7.60 3.04
CA ALA A 73 -1.68 -8.13 4.16
C ALA A 73 -1.06 -9.42 4.72
N TYR A 74 -0.69 -10.39 3.85
CA TYR A 74 0.02 -11.59 4.30
C TYR A 74 1.38 -11.26 4.89
N GLY A 75 2.15 -10.36 4.25
CA GLY A 75 3.44 -9.91 4.77
C GLY A 75 3.33 -9.26 6.16
N ALA A 76 2.22 -8.58 6.44
CA ALA A 76 1.92 -7.99 7.74
C ALA A 76 1.58 -9.06 8.79
N LEU A 77 0.75 -10.04 8.43
CA LEU A 77 0.38 -11.15 9.31
C LEU A 77 1.60 -12.00 9.71
N ASP A 78 2.48 -12.30 8.75
CA ASP A 78 3.72 -13.06 8.99
C ASP A 78 4.65 -12.33 9.98
N ARG A 79 4.66 -11.00 9.95
CA ARG A 79 5.41 -10.13 10.87
C ARG A 79 4.68 -9.87 12.20
N GLY A 80 3.44 -10.35 12.34
CA GLY A 80 2.66 -10.25 13.57
C GLY A 80 1.90 -8.94 13.77
N TYR A 81 1.78 -8.11 12.73
CA TYR A 81 0.79 -7.04 12.74
C TYR A 81 -0.61 -7.67 12.76
N ASP A 82 -1.51 -7.15 13.60
CA ASP A 82 -2.89 -7.64 13.81
C ASP A 82 -3.11 -8.81 14.79
N ARG A 83 -2.15 -9.06 15.70
CA ARG A 83 -2.26 -10.14 16.72
C ARG A 83 -3.06 -9.78 17.99
N LYS A 84 -3.83 -8.69 18.04
CA LYS A 84 -4.66 -8.37 19.23
C LYS A 84 -6.14 -8.14 18.88
N PRO A 85 -7.07 -8.66 19.72
CA PRO A 85 -8.50 -8.57 19.46
C PRO A 85 -9.01 -7.14 19.59
N CYS A 86 -9.88 -6.76 18.62
CA CYS A 86 -10.83 -5.64 18.57
C CYS A 86 -10.85 -4.72 19.81
N GLN A 87 -9.83 -3.88 19.94
CA GLN A 87 -9.88 -2.64 20.71
C GLN A 87 -9.43 -1.55 19.77
N VAL A 88 -10.23 -0.52 19.62
CA VAL A 88 -9.87 0.67 18.85
C VAL A 88 -8.69 1.31 19.58
N PHE A 89 -7.48 1.17 19.03
CA PHE A 89 -6.27 1.70 19.64
C PHE A 89 -5.99 3.10 19.07
N PRO A 90 -5.57 4.07 19.89
CA PRO A 90 -5.29 5.43 19.45
C PRO A 90 -4.08 5.56 18.50
N SER A 91 -3.37 4.48 18.16
CA SER A 91 -2.15 4.48 17.34
C SER A 91 -2.20 3.53 16.14
N ASP A 92 -3.40 3.22 15.62
CA ASP A 92 -3.53 2.44 14.39
C ASP A 92 -2.87 3.16 13.21
N MET A 93 -1.82 2.55 12.64
CA MET A 93 -1.19 3.08 11.44
C MET A 93 -2.02 2.70 10.22
N ARG A 94 -2.23 3.67 9.32
CA ARG A 94 -2.96 3.45 8.08
C ARG A 94 -1.97 3.46 6.93
N VAL A 95 -1.96 2.37 6.16
CA VAL A 95 -1.13 2.17 4.98
C VAL A 95 -2.04 2.15 3.77
N VAL A 96 -1.85 3.11 2.88
CA VAL A 96 -2.58 3.25 1.64
C VAL A 96 -1.66 2.76 0.52
N ASP A 97 -1.88 1.53 0.05
CA ASP A 97 -1.09 0.87 -1.00
C ASP A 97 -1.89 0.89 -2.30
N LEU A 98 -1.61 1.90 -3.10
CA LEU A 98 -2.36 2.21 -4.30
C LEU A 98 -1.48 1.94 -5.51
N MET A 99 -1.98 1.10 -6.41
CA MET A 99 -1.56 1.14 -7.80
C MET A 99 -2.21 2.37 -8.45
N PRO A 100 -1.41 3.27 -9.07
CA PRO A 100 -1.98 4.35 -9.86
C PRO A 100 -2.79 3.74 -11.01
N GLU A 101 -3.88 4.41 -11.38
CA GLU A 101 -4.77 3.92 -12.41
C GLU A 101 -4.04 3.90 -13.76
N ASN A 102 -3.66 2.71 -14.21
CA ASN A 102 -3.28 2.49 -15.59
C ASN A 102 -4.55 2.12 -16.38
N PRO A 103 -5.11 3.04 -17.20
CA PRO A 103 -6.27 2.72 -18.03
C PRO A 103 -6.01 1.58 -19.05
N GLY A 104 -4.75 1.12 -19.19
CA GLY A 104 -4.39 -0.06 -19.97
C GLY A 104 -4.37 -1.40 -19.21
N ILE A 105 -4.48 -1.41 -17.87
CA ILE A 105 -4.45 -2.63 -17.03
C ILE A 105 -5.84 -2.99 -16.48
N SER A 106 -6.91 -2.31 -16.89
CA SER A 106 -8.25 -2.89 -16.84
C SER A 106 -8.35 -4.04 -17.85
N ARG A 107 -7.67 -5.15 -17.58
CA ARG A 107 -8.03 -6.44 -18.17
C ARG A 107 -9.46 -6.70 -17.74
N GLU A 108 -10.36 -6.63 -18.71
CA GLU A 108 -11.76 -6.99 -18.62
C GLU A 108 -11.90 -8.22 -17.72
N ILE A 109 -12.65 -8.08 -16.64
CA ILE A 109 -13.17 -9.22 -15.90
C ILE A 109 -14.16 -9.87 -16.88
N PRO A 110 -13.89 -11.08 -17.41
CA PRO A 110 -14.84 -11.71 -18.31
C PRO A 110 -16.16 -11.93 -17.55
N PRO A 111 -17.32 -11.62 -18.14
CA PRO A 111 -18.59 -11.94 -17.53
C PRO A 111 -18.74 -13.47 -17.43
N GLU A 112 -19.30 -13.94 -16.30
CA GLU A 112 -19.65 -15.36 -16.08
C GLU A 112 -20.61 -15.90 -17.14
#